data_AF-A0A645CRJ8-F1
#
_entry.id   AF-A0A645CRJ8-F1
#
_cell.length_a   1.000
_cell.length_b   1.000
_cell.length_c   1.000
_cell.angle_alpha   90.00
_cell.angle_beta   90.00
_cell.angle_gamma   90.00
#
_symmetry.space_group_name_H-M   'P 1'
#
loop_
_entity.id
_entity.type
_entity.pdbx_description
1 polymer ?
#
loop_
_entity_poly.entity_id
_entity_poly.type
_entity_poly.pdbx_seq_one_letter_code
_entity_poly.pdbx_strand_id
1 'polypeptide(L)'
;MEFVIRSGRCDCLAHPFVDRFARKYYDGDLNGVANLLTAAWSDNELGEIIELAKQYEVAFELNPSTILGDPIFSKRLWNFGKEIGAQFNMGTDAHNIAGIDTWKLLDNYKQILY
;
A
#
# COMPACT_ATOMS: atom_id res chain seq x y z
N MET A 1 3.70 -4.87 -11.59
CA MET A 1 3.76 -3.48 -11.12
C MET A 1 4.74 -2.66 -11.97
N GLU A 2 5.94 -3.17 -12.23
CA GLU A 2 6.96 -2.53 -13.10
C GLU A 2 6.43 -1.99 -14.44
N PHE A 3 5.68 -2.79 -15.21
CA PHE A 3 5.11 -2.33 -16.48
C PHE A 3 4.28 -1.05 -16.33
N VAL A 4 3.47 -0.97 -15.26
CA VAL A 4 2.60 0.19 -15.01
C VAL A 4 3.45 1.42 -14.68
N ILE A 5 4.44 1.27 -13.79
CA ILE A 5 5.37 2.35 -13.42
C ILE A 5 6.13 2.88 -14.65
N ARG A 6 6.71 1.99 -15.47
CA ARG A 6 7.50 2.39 -16.63
C ARG A 6 6.68 2.94 -17.79
N SER A 7 5.37 2.72 -17.79
CA SER A 7 4.51 3.11 -18.91
C SER A 7 4.30 4.62 -19.05
N GLY A 8 4.57 5.41 -17.99
CA GLY A 8 4.27 6.84 -17.95
C GLY A 8 2.78 7.16 -17.96
N ARG A 9 1.92 6.20 -17.62
CA ARG A 9 0.45 6.34 -17.62
C ARG A 9 -0.16 6.56 -16.24
N CYS A 10 0.64 6.53 -15.18
CA CYS A 10 0.16 6.74 -13.83
C CYS A 10 1.13 7.62 -13.03
N ASP A 11 0.57 8.58 -12.32
CA ASP A 11 1.32 9.39 -11.34
C ASP A 11 1.23 8.76 -9.94
N CYS A 12 0.25 7.89 -9.70
CA CYS A 12 0.07 7.20 -8.44
C CYS A 12 -0.49 5.80 -8.63
N LEU A 13 0.14 4.81 -7.99
CA LEU A 13 -0.38 3.46 -7.88
C LEU A 13 -1.45 3.42 -6.79
N ALA A 14 -2.71 3.35 -7.20
CA ALA A 14 -3.85 3.22 -6.30
C ALA A 14 -3.87 1.83 -5.64
N HIS A 15 -3.95 1.81 -4.31
CA HIS A 15 -4.05 0.65 -3.43
C HIS A 15 -3.39 -0.63 -4.00
N PRO A 16 -2.06 -0.60 -4.31
CA PRO A 16 -1.43 -1.56 -5.22
C PRO A 16 -1.22 -2.94 -4.60
N PHE A 17 -1.37 -3.04 -3.28
CA PHE A 17 -1.21 -4.25 -2.49
C PHE A 17 -2.53 -4.73 -1.86
N VAL A 18 -3.69 -4.25 -2.34
CA VAL A 18 -4.98 -4.72 -1.85
C VAL A 18 -5.26 -6.16 -2.26
N ASP A 19 -5.53 -6.98 -1.27
CA ASP A 19 -5.73 -8.43 -1.30
C ASP A 19 -7.09 -8.87 -1.86
N ARG A 20 -8.04 -7.95 -2.10
CA ARG A 20 -9.42 -8.30 -2.48
C ARG A 20 -9.50 -9.18 -3.74
N PHE A 21 -8.51 -9.09 -4.64
CA PHE A 21 -8.43 -9.94 -5.83
C PHE A 21 -7.97 -11.37 -5.54
N ALA A 22 -7.30 -11.60 -4.40
CA ALA A 22 -6.89 -12.91 -3.91
C ALA A 22 -8.04 -13.71 -3.29
N ARG A 23 -9.14 -13.02 -2.89
CA ARG A 23 -10.33 -13.63 -2.27
C ARG A 23 -10.91 -14.79 -3.06
N LYS A 24 -10.84 -14.73 -4.40
CA LYS A 24 -11.38 -15.81 -5.26
C LYS A 24 -10.52 -17.08 -5.26
N TYR A 25 -9.32 -17.04 -4.67
CA TYR A 25 -8.38 -18.14 -4.62
C TYR A 25 -8.31 -18.81 -3.24
N TYR A 26 -9.04 -18.30 -2.24
CA TYR A 26 -9.04 -18.83 -0.89
C TYR A 26 -10.47 -18.93 -0.33
N ASP A 27 -10.97 -20.15 -0.23
CA ASP A 27 -12.26 -20.47 0.39
C ASP A 27 -12.13 -20.36 1.93
N GLY A 28 -12.59 -19.26 2.50
CA GLY A 28 -13.19 -19.28 3.84
C GLY A 28 -12.47 -18.61 5.00
N ASP A 29 -11.19 -18.23 4.91
CA ASP A 29 -10.56 -17.38 5.94
C ASP A 29 -9.60 -16.35 5.33
N LEU A 30 -10.01 -15.08 5.36
CA LEU A 30 -9.35 -13.97 4.68
C LEU A 30 -8.42 -13.18 5.61
N ASN A 31 -8.52 -13.36 6.93
CA ASN A 31 -7.71 -12.59 7.88
C ASN A 31 -6.22 -12.99 7.85
N GLY A 32 -5.91 -14.17 7.29
CA GLY A 32 -4.53 -14.62 7.04
C GLY A 32 -4.02 -14.37 5.63
N VAL A 33 -4.90 -14.38 4.61
CA VAL A 33 -4.51 -14.40 3.19
C VAL A 33 -3.98 -13.06 2.68
N ALA A 34 -4.55 -11.95 3.17
CA ALA A 34 -4.04 -10.61 2.86
C ALA A 34 -2.55 -10.50 3.23
N ASN A 35 -2.24 -10.94 4.44
CA ASN A 35 -0.89 -10.97 4.99
C ASN A 35 0.01 -11.96 4.24
N LEU A 36 -0.51 -13.03 3.63
CA LEU A 36 0.33 -13.95 2.86
C LEU A 36 0.91 -13.28 1.61
N LEU A 37 0.12 -12.48 0.89
CA LEU A 37 0.60 -11.82 -0.32
C LEU A 37 1.62 -10.73 0.00
N THR A 38 1.35 -9.91 0.99
CA THR A 38 2.26 -8.85 1.47
C THR A 38 3.48 -9.40 2.20
N ALA A 39 3.35 -10.50 2.94
CA ALA A 39 4.49 -11.19 3.56
C ALA A 39 5.37 -11.93 2.54
N ALA A 40 4.84 -12.31 1.38
CA ALA A 40 5.62 -12.92 0.31
C ALA A 40 6.63 -11.94 -0.31
N TRP A 41 6.41 -10.63 -0.20
CA TRP A 41 7.39 -9.63 -0.63
C TRP A 41 8.58 -9.62 0.31
N SER A 42 9.76 -9.96 -0.22
CA SER A 42 11.03 -9.72 0.46
C SER A 42 11.32 -8.22 0.58
N ASP A 43 12.20 -7.84 1.51
CA ASP A 43 12.64 -6.45 1.65
C ASP A 43 13.34 -5.94 0.38
N ASN A 44 14.09 -6.80 -0.31
CA ASN A 44 14.77 -6.45 -1.55
C ASN A 44 13.78 -6.16 -2.67
N GLU A 45 12.79 -7.04 -2.90
CA GLU A 45 11.78 -6.82 -3.94
C GLU A 45 10.96 -5.55 -3.65
N LEU A 46 10.65 -5.31 -2.38
CA LEU A 46 9.94 -4.11 -1.95
C LEU A 46 10.79 -2.85 -2.16
N GLY A 47 12.09 -2.90 -1.84
CA GLY A 47 13.03 -1.82 -2.11
C GLY A 47 13.14 -1.51 -3.60
N GLU A 48 13.39 -2.52 -4.43
CA GLU A 48 13.53 -2.40 -5.88
C GLU A 48 12.30 -1.75 -6.52
N ILE A 49 11.09 -2.14 -6.12
CA ILE A 49 9.87 -1.57 -6.70
C ILE A 49 9.64 -0.11 -6.25
N ILE A 50 10.02 0.23 -5.02
CA ILE A 50 9.93 1.60 -4.49
C ILE A 50 10.97 2.51 -5.16
N GLU A 51 12.20 2.03 -5.33
CA GLU A 51 13.26 2.74 -6.07
C GLU A 51 12.85 2.97 -7.52
N LEU A 52 12.27 1.97 -8.18
CA LEU A 52 11.76 2.09 -9.53
C LEU A 52 10.65 3.15 -9.60
N ALA A 53 9.69 3.11 -8.68
CA ALA A 53 8.62 4.10 -8.63
C ALA A 53 9.17 5.52 -8.44
N LYS A 54 10.15 5.71 -7.55
CA LYS A 54 10.83 6.99 -7.36
C LYS A 54 11.55 7.45 -8.64
N GLN A 55 12.27 6.57 -9.32
CA GLN A 55 12.99 6.89 -10.56
C GLN A 55 12.04 7.41 -11.66
N TYR A 56 10.82 6.89 -11.70
CA TYR A 56 9.81 7.23 -12.70
C TYR A 56 8.78 8.25 -12.18
N GLU A 57 9.04 8.89 -11.03
CA GLU A 57 8.17 9.90 -10.41
C GLU A 57 6.73 9.41 -10.14
N VAL A 58 6.59 8.12 -9.81
CA VAL A 58 5.31 7.49 -9.49
C VAL A 58 5.14 7.36 -7.97
N ALA A 59 4.01 7.83 -7.45
CA ALA A 59 3.66 7.74 -6.05
C ALA A 59 2.98 6.40 -5.69
N PHE A 60 2.99 6.04 -4.40
CA PHE A 60 2.15 4.97 -3.85
C PHE A 60 0.97 5.53 -3.06
N GLU A 61 -0.22 4.94 -3.22
CA GLU A 61 -1.35 5.30 -2.37
C GLU A 61 -1.23 4.67 -0.97
N LEU A 62 -1.45 5.49 0.06
CA LEU A 62 -1.66 5.10 1.45
C LEU A 62 -3.15 4.83 1.69
N ASN A 63 -3.59 3.63 1.32
CA ASN A 63 -4.98 3.22 1.51
C ASN A 63 -5.25 2.72 2.94
N PRO A 64 -6.32 3.17 3.63
CA PRO A 64 -6.66 2.70 4.96
C PRO A 64 -6.86 1.19 5.06
N SER A 65 -7.46 0.58 4.03
CA SER A 65 -7.69 -0.87 4.02
C SER A 65 -6.38 -1.64 4.00
N THR A 66 -5.36 -1.13 3.31
CA THR A 66 -4.01 -1.73 3.29
C THR A 66 -3.28 -1.47 4.61
N ILE A 67 -3.29 -0.22 5.07
CA ILE A 67 -2.57 0.19 6.29
C ILE A 67 -3.06 -0.55 7.52
N LEU A 68 -4.38 -0.63 7.69
CA LEU A 68 -4.99 -1.29 8.84
C LEU A 68 -5.08 -2.81 8.65
N GLY A 69 -5.15 -3.29 7.40
CA GLY A 69 -5.24 -4.70 7.08
C GLY A 69 -3.93 -5.45 7.29
N ASP A 70 -2.79 -4.84 6.92
CA ASP A 70 -1.46 -5.36 7.21
C ASP A 70 -0.53 -4.24 7.72
N PRO A 71 -0.51 -3.99 9.04
CA PRO A 71 0.34 -2.98 9.65
C PRO A 71 1.84 -3.25 9.50
N ILE A 72 2.25 -4.52 9.47
CA ILE A 72 3.67 -4.90 9.42
C ILE A 72 4.23 -4.56 8.04
N PHE A 73 3.54 -5.00 6.99
CA PHE A 73 3.91 -4.65 5.62
C PHE A 73 3.85 -3.14 5.39
N SER A 74 2.80 -2.49 5.87
CA SER A 74 2.62 -1.04 5.68
C SER A 74 3.73 -0.23 6.34
N LYS A 75 4.20 -0.66 7.52
CA LYS A 75 5.37 -0.06 8.19
C LYS A 75 6.66 -0.27 7.37
N ARG A 76 6.88 -1.45 6.78
CA ARG A 76 8.04 -1.72 5.90
C ARG A 76 8.01 -0.82 4.65
N LEU A 77 6.90 -0.81 3.92
CA LEU A 77 6.69 0.02 2.72
C LEU A 77 6.95 1.50 3.03
N TRP A 78 6.37 2.00 4.12
CA TRP A 78 6.56 3.39 4.53
C TRP A 78 8.01 3.70 4.90
N ASN A 79 8.68 2.84 5.67
CA ASN A 79 10.06 3.09 6.10
C ASN A 79 11.03 3.10 4.91
N PHE A 80 10.95 2.11 4.00
CA PHE A 80 11.80 2.08 2.82
C PHE A 80 11.52 3.26 1.89
N GLY A 81 10.25 3.59 1.66
CA GLY A 81 9.90 4.76 0.86
C GLY A 81 10.37 6.07 1.50
N LYS A 82 10.21 6.24 2.81
CA LYS A 82 10.68 7.42 3.53
C LYS A 82 12.19 7.56 3.47
N GLU A 83 12.94 6.46 3.62
CA GLU A 83 14.41 6.45 3.57
C GLU A 83 14.94 7.00 2.26
N ILE A 84 14.32 6.61 1.14
CA ILE A 84 14.74 7.08 -0.18
C ILE A 84 13.96 8.32 -0.63
N GLY A 85 12.97 8.82 0.10
CA GLY A 85 12.13 9.95 -0.32
C GLY A 85 11.22 9.62 -1.51
N ALA A 86 10.60 8.45 -1.52
CA ALA A 86 9.51 8.10 -2.42
C ALA A 86 8.24 8.91 -2.10
N GLN A 87 7.41 9.16 -3.12
CA GLN A 87 6.18 9.93 -2.96
C GLN A 87 5.03 9.02 -2.49
N PHE A 88 4.28 9.48 -1.50
CA PHE A 88 3.07 8.81 -1.01
C PHE A 88 1.87 9.76 -1.08
N ASN A 89 0.72 9.24 -1.50
CA ASN A 89 -0.54 9.98 -1.57
C ASN A 89 -1.62 9.29 -0.74
N MET A 90 -2.37 10.05 0.05
CA MET A 90 -3.46 9.50 0.86
C MET A 90 -4.73 9.36 0.03
N GLY A 91 -5.36 8.19 0.06
CA GLY A 91 -6.65 7.94 -0.59
C GLY A 91 -7.48 6.92 0.20
N THR A 92 -8.73 7.24 0.50
CA THR A 92 -9.57 6.42 1.40
C THR A 92 -10.37 5.35 0.69
N ASP A 93 -10.53 5.44 -0.63
CA ASP A 93 -11.42 4.59 -1.43
C ASP A 93 -12.85 4.50 -0.83
N ALA A 94 -13.33 5.63 -0.30
CA ALA A 94 -14.58 5.69 0.42
C ALA A 94 -15.81 5.67 -0.51
N HIS A 95 -16.75 4.79 -0.20
CA HIS A 95 -18.03 4.67 -0.90
C HIS A 95 -19.19 5.36 -0.15
N ASN A 96 -18.88 6.10 0.91
CA ASN A 96 -19.81 6.92 1.67
C ASN A 96 -19.08 8.08 2.34
N ILE A 97 -19.84 9.12 2.72
CA ILE A 97 -19.28 10.35 3.32
C ILE A 97 -18.47 10.08 4.60
N ALA A 98 -18.91 9.11 5.41
CA ALA A 98 -18.26 8.80 6.69
C ALA A 98 -16.87 8.18 6.49
N GLY A 99 -16.64 7.47 5.38
CA GLY A 99 -15.35 6.89 5.02
C GLY A 99 -14.34 7.88 4.45
N ILE A 100 -14.76 9.10 4.08
CA ILE A 100 -13.85 10.15 3.58
C ILE A 100 -13.06 10.78 4.73
N ASP A 101 -13.62 10.76 5.95
CA ASP A 101 -13.05 11.42 7.13
C ASP A 101 -11.75 10.76 7.61
N THR A 102 -10.63 11.22 7.07
CA THR A 102 -9.28 10.73 7.40
C THR A 102 -8.84 11.07 8.81
N TRP A 103 -9.49 12.03 9.48
CA TRP A 103 -9.16 12.40 10.86
C TRP A 103 -9.30 11.21 11.81
N LYS A 104 -10.34 10.40 11.61
CA LYS A 104 -10.60 9.19 12.41
C LYS A 104 -9.52 8.11 12.27
N LEU A 105 -8.71 8.18 11.21
CA LEU A 105 -7.66 7.21 10.92
C LEU A 105 -6.29 7.66 11.44
N LEU A 106 -6.15 8.93 11.83
CA LEU A 106 -4.86 9.55 12.13
C LEU A 106 -4.10 8.84 13.25
N ASP A 107 -4.78 8.47 14.34
CA ASP A 107 -4.12 7.83 15.48
C ASP A 107 -3.62 6.43 15.12
N ASN A 108 -4.39 5.67 14.35
CA ASN A 108 -3.94 4.38 13.83
C ASN A 108 -2.73 4.54 12.90
N TYR A 109 -2.75 5.56 12.04
CA TYR A 109 -1.66 5.83 11.11
C TYR A 109 -0.38 6.20 11.84
N LYS A 110 -0.46 7.02 12.90
CA LYS A 110 0.69 7.33 13.74
C LYS A 110 1.25 6.08 14.42
N GLN A 111 0.41 5.17 14.91
CA GLN A 111 0.89 3.94 15.55
C GLN A 111 1.63 3.01 14.58
N ILE A 112 1.25 3.01 13.30
CA ILE A 112 1.81 2.10 12.29
C ILE A 112 3.00 2.72 11.58
N LEU A 113 2.88 3.98 11.14
CA LEU A 113 3.82 4.66 10.24
C LEU A 113 4.83 5.56 10.98
N TYR A 114 4.65 5.81 12.28
CA TYR A 114 5.62 6.52 13.12
C TYR A 114 6.44 5.53 13.97
#